data_AF-A0AAW4VY24-F1
#
_entry.id   AF-A0AAW4VY24-F1
#
_cell.length_a   1.000
_cell.length_b   1.000
_cell.length_c   1.000
_cell.angle_alpha   90.00
_cell.angle_beta   90.00
_cell.angle_gamma   90.00
#
_symmetry.space_group_name_H-M   'P 1'
#
loop_
_entity.id
_entity.type
_entity.pdbx_description
1 polymer ?
#
loop_
_entity_poly.entity_id
_entity_poly.type
_entity_poly.pdbx_seq_one_letter_code
_entity_poly.pdbx_strand_id
1 'polypeptide(L)' 'YIQAIEQLVALDKDWIPSEPDHSLYIRPFIIGTDPFLGLKTSRYYQFIIILSPVGPYYPEGLDPVSIWIEDD' A
#
# COMPACT_ATOMS: atom_id res chain seq x y z
N TYR A 1 15.19 -0.27 3.72
CA TYR A 1 13.75 -0.53 3.46
C TYR A 1 12.97 -0.57 4.77
N ILE A 2 13.11 -1.62 5.59
CA ILE A 2 12.38 -1.75 6.87
C ILE A 2 12.58 -0.55 7.79
N GLN A 3 13.83 -0.09 7.96
CA GLN A 3 14.12 1.11 8.74
C GLN A 3 13.34 2.35 8.29
N ALA A 4 13.14 2.56 6.99
CA ALA A 4 12.37 3.71 6.49
C ALA A 4 10.88 3.58 6.84
N ILE A 5 10.35 2.35 6.79
CA ILE A 5 8.98 2.05 7.23
C ILE A 5 8.85 2.31 8.74
N GLU A 6 9.78 1.80 9.55
CA GLU A 6 9.76 1.99 11.01
C GLU A 6 9.81 3.47 11.39
N GLN A 7 10.66 4.26 10.72
CA GLN A 7 10.74 5.70 10.96
C GLN A 7 9.44 6.43 10.58
N LEU A 8 8.84 6.09 9.43
CA LEU A 8 7.58 6.69 9.00
C LEU A 8 6.42 6.31 9.92
N VAL A 9 6.32 5.03 10.31
CA VAL A 9 5.29 4.56 11.24
C VAL A 9 5.46 5.20 12.63
N ALA A 10 6.70 5.40 13.09
CA ALA A 10 6.97 6.10 14.34
C ALA A 10 6.56 7.58 14.28
N LEU A 11 6.77 8.24 13.13
CA LEU A 11 6.37 9.63 12.90
C LEU A 11 4.85 9.77 12.86
N ASP A 12 4.15 8.91 12.11
CA ASP A 12 2.70 8.95 11.88
C ASP A 12 1.91 8.05 12.82
N LYS A 13 2.48 7.70 13.98
CA LYS A 13 1.87 6.75 14.94
C LYS A 13 0.44 7.10 15.35
N ASP A 14 0.09 8.39 15.35
CA ASP A 14 -1.22 8.89 15.77
C ASP A 14 -2.32 8.53 14.74
N TRP A 15 -1.95 8.13 13.53
CA TRP A 15 -2.86 7.61 12.50
C TRP A 15 -3.15 6.12 12.63
N ILE A 16 -2.48 5.39 13.53
CA ILE A 16 -2.70 3.95 13.71
C ILE A 16 -4.01 3.74 14.47
N PRO A 17 -5.02 3.04 13.89
CA PRO A 17 -6.26 2.75 14.59
C PRO A 17 -6.03 1.86 15.82
N SER A 18 -6.78 2.10 16.89
CA SER A 18 -6.74 1.30 18.12
C SER A 18 -7.92 0.34 18.28
N GLU A 19 -8.91 0.43 17.40
CA GLU A 19 -10.10 -0.42 17.43
C GLU A 19 -9.76 -1.87 17.03
N PRO A 20 -10.46 -2.88 17.59
CA PRO A 20 -10.31 -4.27 17.16
C PRO A 20 -10.47 -4.42 15.64
N ASP A 21 -9.70 -5.33 15.06
CA ASP A 21 -9.75 -5.68 13.63
C ASP A 21 -9.48 -4.52 12.64
N HIS A 22 -8.99 -3.39 13.14
CA HIS A 22 -8.45 -2.29 12.34
C HIS A 22 -6.92 -2.40 12.25
N SER A 23 -6.33 -1.77 11.23
CA SER A 23 -4.88 -1.75 11.05
C SER A 23 -4.41 -0.51 10.29
N LEU A 24 -3.09 -0.29 10.27
CA LEU A 24 -2.47 0.68 9.38
C LEU A 24 -1.91 -0.06 8.16
N TYR A 25 -2.49 0.19 7.00
CA TYR A 25 -2.01 -0.38 5.74
C TYR A 25 -0.77 0.38 5.25
N ILE A 26 0.30 -0.36 4.96
CA ILE A 26 1.59 0.17 4.49
C ILE A 26 1.74 -0.20 3.02
N ARG A 27 1.91 0.80 2.14
CA ARG A 27 2.09 0.60 0.68
C ARG A 27 3.43 1.15 0.19
N PRO A 28 4.48 0.33 0.19
CA PRO A 28 5.75 0.67 -0.43
C PRO A 28 5.70 0.37 -1.93
N PHE A 29 6.19 1.28 -2.75
CA PHE A 29 6.27 1.09 -4.20
C PHE A 29 7.44 1.87 -4.81
N ILE A 30 7.81 1.50 -6.03
CA ILE A 30 8.90 2.13 -6.78
C ILE A 30 8.39 2.53 -8.16
N ILE A 31 8.70 3.76 -8.58
CA ILE A 31 8.44 4.24 -9.94
C ILE A 31 9.73 4.72 -10.60
N GLY A 32 9.85 4.47 -11.91
CA GLY A 32 10.88 5.09 -12.75
C GLY A 32 10.51 6.55 -13.03
N THR A 33 11.48 7.45 -12.90
CA THR A 33 11.28 8.91 -13.02
C THR A 33 12.25 9.56 -13.99
N ASP A 34 12.86 8.78 -14.89
CA ASP A 34 13.69 9.31 -15.97
C ASP A 34 12.84 10.19 -16.90
N PRO A 35 13.22 11.46 -17.15
CA PRO A 35 12.47 12.33 -18.06
C PRO A 35 12.64 11.94 -19.54
N PHE A 36 13.51 10.99 -19.84
CA PHE A 36 13.77 10.51 -21.20
C PHE A 36 12.68 9.57 -21.71
N LEU A 37 12.12 9.87 -22.89
CA LEU A 37 10.99 9.13 -23.49
C LEU A 37 11.37 7.82 -24.20
N GLY A 38 12.65 7.60 -24.51
CA GLY A 38 13.06 6.40 -25.24
C GLY A 38 12.92 5.12 -24.40
N LEU A 39 12.59 4.00 -25.06
CA LEU A 39 12.40 2.72 -24.40
C LEU A 39 13.72 2.15 -23.87
N LYS A 40 13.93 2.29 -22.56
CA LYS A 40 15.06 1.73 -21.82
C LYS A 40 14.69 1.60 -20.34
N THR A 41 15.54 0.92 -19.57
CA THR A 41 15.45 0.97 -18.11
C THR A 41 15.67 2.39 -17.60
N SER A 42 14.88 2.78 -16.60
CA SER A 42 15.01 4.10 -15.98
C SER A 42 16.38 4.24 -15.29
N ARG A 43 17.01 5.40 -15.37
CA ARG A 43 18.21 5.70 -14.56
C ARG A 43 17.88 6.27 -13.18
N TYR A 44 16.70 6.86 -13.05
CA TYR A 44 16.22 7.47 -11.82
C TYR A 44 14.98 6.73 -11.33
N TYR A 45 14.95 6.43 -10.04
CA TYR A 45 13.82 5.76 -9.41
C TYR A 45 13.46 6.51 -8.14
N GLN A 46 12.16 6.54 -7.86
CA GLN A 46 11.65 7.00 -6.57
C GLN A 46 11.09 5.81 -5.84
N PHE A 47 11.61 5.57 -4.63
CA PHE A 47 11.01 4.67 -3.66
C PHE A 47 10.10 5.49 -2.74
N ILE A 48 8.82 5.14 -2.69
CA ILE A 48 7.77 5.89 -1.99
C ILE A 48 7.04 4.93 -1.05
N ILE A 49 6.73 5.41 0.15
CA ILE A 49 5.89 4.70 1.11
C ILE A 49 4.70 5.61 1.43
N ILE A 50 3.49 5.08 1.31
CA ILE A 50 2.27 5.74 1.79
C ILE A 50 1.58 4.86 2.83
N LEU A 51 0.87 5.49 3.76
CA LEU A 51 0.14 4.86 4.85
C LEU A 51 -1.35 5.17 4.73
N SER A 52 -2.21 4.23 5.12
CA SER A 52 -3.65 4.45 5.22
C SER A 52 -4.23 3.68 6.40
N PRO A 53 -4.96 4.32 7.34
CA PRO A 53 -5.76 3.56 8.30
C PRO A 53 -6.83 2.77 7.55
N VAL A 54 -7.07 1.53 7.96
CA VAL A 54 -8.08 0.64 7.36
C VAL A 54 -8.84 -0.10 8.45
N GLY A 55 -10.14 -0.31 8.20
CA GLY A 55 -11.01 -1.11 9.04
C GLY A 55 -11.06 -2.58 8.63
N PRO A 56 -11.91 -3.37 9.29
CA PRO A 56 -12.09 -4.78 8.97
C PRO A 56 -12.61 -4.95 7.55
N TYR A 57 -12.07 -5.94 6.83
CA TYR A 57 -12.57 -6.33 5.51
C TYR A 57 -13.98 -6.92 5.56
N TYR A 58 -14.34 -7.54 6.69
CA TYR A 58 -15.58 -8.28 6.90
C TYR A 58 -16.21 -7.88 8.24
N PRO A 59 -16.79 -6.68 8.36
CA PRO A 59 -17.33 -6.17 9.63
C PRO A 59 -18.45 -7.04 10.21
N GLU A 60 -19.20 -7.76 9.37
CA GLU A 60 -20.30 -8.63 9.76
C GLU A 60 -19.96 -10.13 9.68
N GLY A 61 -18.70 -10.49 9.43
CA GLY A 61 -18.26 -11.87 9.19
C GLY A 61 -18.08 -12.21 7.70
N LEU A 62 -17.73 -13.46 7.42
CA LEU A 62 -17.34 -13.93 6.08
C LEU A 62 -18.45 -13.63 5.04
N ASP A 63 -18.11 -12.82 4.03
CA ASP A 63 -19.01 -12.46 2.92
C ASP A 63 -18.46 -13.03 1.60
N PRO A 64 -18.96 -14.20 1.15
CA PRO A 64 -18.46 -14.84 -0.06
C PRO A 64 -18.88 -14.08 -1.32
N VAL A 65 -17.91 -13.77 -2.17
CA VAL A 65 -18.15 -13.06 -3.45
C VAL A 65 -18.39 -14.03 -4.60
N SER A 66 -19.29 -13.67 -5.52
CA SER A 66 -19.44 -14.37 -6.81
C SER A 66 -18.22 -14.08 -7.69
N ILE A 67 -17.67 -15.12 -8.32
CA ILE A 67 -16.54 -14.99 -9.23
C ILE A 67 -17.06 -14.83 -10.65
N TRP A 68 -16.64 -13.75 -11.33
CA TRP A 68 -16.87 -13.57 -12.76
C TRP A 68 -15.93 -14.48 -13.56
N ILE A 69 -16.49 -15.21 -14.52
CA ILE A 69 -15.73 -16.00 -15.50
C ILE A 69 -15.74 -15.21 -16.80
N GLU A 70 -14.55 -14.86 -17.28
CA GLU A 70 -14.38 -14.27 -18.61
C GLU A 70 -14.42 -15.40 -19.64
N ASP A 71 -15.43 -15.37 -20.52
CA ASP A 71 -15.48 -16.16 -21.74
C ASP A 71 -14.92 -15.27 -22.87
N ASP A 72 -13.97 -15.80 -23.68
CA ASP A 72 -13.22 -15.09 -24.74
C ASP A 72 -14.05 -14.15 -25.64
#